data_AF-A0A2M7GAU3-F1
#
_entry.id   AF-A0A2M7GAU3-F1
#
_cell.length_a   1.000
_cell.length_b   1.000
_cell.length_c   1.000
_cell.angle_alpha   90.00
_cell.angle_beta   90.00
_cell.angle_gamma   90.00
#
_symmetry.space_group_name_H-M   'P 1'
#
loop_
_entity.id
_entity.type
_entity.pdbx_description
1 polymer ?
#
loop_
_entity_poly.entity_id
_entity_poly.type
_entity_poly.pdbx_seq_one_letter_code
_entity_poly.pdbx_strand_id
1 'polypeptide(L)' 'MSILTSKHLLLGVTGSIAAYKAADLASKLTQEGAQVDVILTS' A
#
# COMPACT_ATOMS: atom_id res chain seq x y z
N MET A 1 -5.25 10.08 -15.98
CA MET A 1 -5.69 10.45 -14.61
C MET A 1 -6.06 9.16 -13.90
N SER A 2 -5.28 8.70 -12.92
CA SER A 2 -5.62 7.46 -12.19
C SER A 2 -6.83 7.72 -11.28
N ILE A 3 -7.68 6.71 -11.11
CA ILE A 3 -8.83 6.77 -10.18
C ILE A 3 -8.40 6.87 -8.70
N LEU A 4 -7.11 6.63 -8.44
CA LEU A 4 -6.51 6.58 -7.11
C LEU A 4 -5.99 7.95 -6.63
N THR A 5 -5.96 8.97 -7.50
CA THR A 5 -5.48 10.30 -7.11
C THR A 5 -6.30 10.88 -5.96
N SER A 6 -5.61 11.31 -4.89
CA SER A 6 -6.18 11.83 -3.64
C SER A 6 -7.11 10.86 -2.91
N LYS A 7 -6.99 9.55 -3.13
CA LYS A 7 -7.66 8.54 -2.31
C LYS A 7 -6.77 8.08 -1.16
N HIS A 8 -7.41 7.84 -0.02
CA HIS A 8 -6.77 7.22 1.14
C HIS A 8 -7.02 5.72 1.09
N LEU A 9 -5.96 4.92 1.15
CA LEU A 9 -6.01 3.46 1.16
C LEU A 9 -5.32 2.92 2.40
N LEU A 10 -5.94 1.93 3.03
CA LEU A 10 -5.34 1.17 4.12
C LEU A 10 -4.79 -0.16 3.54
N LEU A 11 -3.49 -0.38 3.68
CA LEU A 11 -2.82 -1.62 3.29
C LEU A 11 -2.51 -2.47 4.52
N GLY A 12 -3.26 -3.56 4.69
CA GLY A 12 -3.00 -4.55 5.73
C GLY A 12 -1.99 -5.60 5.27
N VAL A 13 -0.90 -5.77 6.03
CA VAL A 13 0.14 -6.76 5.77
C VAL A 13 0.14 -7.80 6.89
N THR A 14 0.03 -9.07 6.51
CA THR A 14 0.04 -10.21 7.44
C THR A 14 1.34 -11.01 7.32
N GLY A 15 1.59 -11.89 8.29
CA GLY A 15 2.76 -12.77 8.33
C GLY A 15 2.81 -13.73 7.14
N SER A 16 3.61 -13.40 6.13
CA SER A 16 3.87 -14.25 4.97
C SER A 16 5.28 -14.06 4.44
N ILE A 17 5.81 -15.05 3.71
CA ILE A 17 7.11 -14.95 3.03
C ILE A 17 7.13 -13.78 2.04
N ALA A 18 5.98 -13.36 1.52
CA ALA A 18 5.87 -12.27 0.55
C ALA A 18 5.67 -10.88 1.19
N ALA A 19 5.62 -10.77 2.52
CA ALA A 19 5.38 -9.50 3.21
C ALA A 19 6.40 -8.40 2.85
N TYR A 20 7.63 -8.79 2.49
CA TYR A 20 8.66 -7.84 2.02
C TYR A 20 8.26 -7.07 0.76
N LYS A 21 7.39 -7.63 -0.09
CA LYS A 21 6.90 -6.98 -1.31
C LYS A 21 5.82 -5.92 -1.04
N ALA A 22 5.29 -5.85 0.17
CA ALA A 22 4.26 -4.87 0.52
C ALA A 22 4.76 -3.43 0.35
N ALA A 23 6.06 -3.17 0.60
CA ALA A 23 6.67 -1.87 0.37
C ALA A 23 6.63 -1.45 -1.12
N ASP A 24 6.87 -2.41 -2.02
CA ASP A 24 6.81 -2.20 -3.47
C ASP A 24 5.38 -1.89 -3.93
N LEU A 25 4.39 -2.58 -3.35
CA LEU A 25 2.97 -2.31 -3.60
C LEU A 25 2.57 -0.91 -3.11
N ALA A 26 2.95 -0.54 -1.87
CA ALA A 26 2.69 0.77 -1.31
C ALA A 26 3.32 1.89 -2.15
N SER A 27 4.55 1.68 -2.64
CA SER A 27 5.24 2.64 -3.52
C SER A 27 4.48 2.86 -4.82
N LYS A 28 4.02 1.79 -5.49
CA LYS A 28 3.23 1.90 -6.73
C LYS A 28 1.91 2.63 -6.51
N LEU A 29 1.19 2.29 -5.44
CA LEU A 29 -0.08 2.96 -5.09
C LEU A 29 0.12 4.46 -4.80
N THR A 30 1.23 4.81 -4.14
CA THR A 30 1.58 6.21 -3.88
C THR A 30 1.93 6.96 -5.16
N GLN A 31 2.66 6.33 -6.09
CA GLN A 31 2.98 6.90 -7.41
C GLN A 31 1.74 7.16 -8.26
N GLU A 32 0.67 6.39 -8.06
CA GLU A 32 -0.65 6.65 -8.68
C GLU A 32 -1.42 7.81 -8.03
N GLY A 33 -0.84 8.47 -7.03
CA GLY A 33 -1.37 9.65 -6.36
C GLY A 33 -2.26 9.33 -5.15
N ALA A 34 -2.22 8.10 -4.65
CA ALA A 34 -2.94 7.69 -3.47
C ALA A 34 -2.13 7.94 -2.19
N GLN A 35 -2.80 8.24 -1.08
CA GLN A 35 -2.22 8.18 0.27
C GLN A 35 -2.42 6.77 0.82
N VAL A 36 -1.33 6.12 1.22
CA VAL A 36 -1.34 4.72 1.67
C VAL A 36 -0.87 4.65 3.11
N ASP A 37 -1.76 4.19 4.00
CA ASP A 37 -1.44 3.86 5.37
C ASP A 37 -1.24 2.35 5.48
N VAL A 38 -0.10 1.92 6.03
CA VAL A 38 0.25 0.49 6.13
C VAL A 38 0.14 0.04 7.58
N ILE A 39 -0.57 -1.07 7.81
CA ILE A 39 -0.65 -1.75 9.12
C ILE A 39 -0.11 -3.16 9.00
N LEU A 40 0.58 -3.62 10.05
CA LEU A 40 1.14 -4.96 10.14
C LEU A 40 0.49 -5.73 11.29
N THR A 41 0.34 -7.04 11.13
CA THR A 41 0.00 -7.94 12.24
C THR A 41 1.24 -8.20 13.12
N SER A 42 1.01 -8.42 14.42
CA SER A 42 2.05 -8.83 15.39
C SER A 42 2.62 -10.21 15.11
#